data_AF-J4GV30-F1
#
_entry.id   AF-J4GV30-F1
#
_cell.length_a   1.000
_cell.length_b   1.000
_cell.length_c   1.000
_cell.angle_alpha   90.00
_cell.angle_beta   90.00
_cell.angle_gamma   90.00
#
_symmetry.space_group_name_H-M   'P 1'
#
loop_
_entity.id
_entity.type
_entity.pdbx_description
1 polymer ?
#
loop_
_entity_poly.entity_id
_entity_poly.type
_entity_poly.pdbx_seq_one_letter_code
_entity_poly.pdbx_strand_id
1 'polypeptide(L)'
;MSRERINRLAVQYDTTNVITNPSRLIEGSGGYTLPERTVTTWATERSFNGTKYECFLCHREYRTLAALNQHLGSAAHDDDIYRCPRGWQGCGTEFRTLSGLCQHVEAERCGIRRFNDPMQSVITSMSSALRGLIL
;
A
#
# COMPACT_ATOMS: atom_id res chain seq x y z
N MET A 1 -9.69 -7.47 8.25
CA MET A 1 -8.90 -6.23 8.23
C MET A 1 -8.77 -5.72 6.79
N SER A 2 -9.05 -4.44 6.52
CA SER A 2 -8.97 -3.87 5.16
C SER A 2 -7.60 -3.22 4.89
N ARG A 3 -7.19 -3.16 3.61
CA ARG A 3 -5.96 -2.49 3.18
C ARG A 3 -5.92 -1.01 3.56
N GLU A 4 -7.06 -0.33 3.42
CA GLU A 4 -7.22 1.07 3.84
C GLU A 4 -6.92 1.26 5.33
N ARG A 5 -7.39 0.35 6.19
CA ARG A 5 -7.08 0.42 7.63
C ARG A 5 -5.59 0.25 7.90
N ILE A 6 -4.94 -0.70 7.21
CA ILE A 6 -3.48 -0.90 7.33
C ILE A 6 -2.74 0.38 6.93
N ASN A 7 -3.11 0.99 5.80
CA ASN A 7 -2.51 2.22 5.32
C ASN A 7 -2.70 3.39 6.31
N ARG A 8 -3.89 3.51 6.93
CA ARG A 8 -4.15 4.55 7.94
C ARG A 8 -3.27 4.36 9.16
N LEU A 9 -3.15 3.12 9.66
CA LEU A 9 -2.29 2.81 10.79
C LEU A 9 -0.81 3.08 10.45
N ALA A 10 -0.37 2.75 9.24
CA ALA A 10 1.00 3.04 8.80
C ALA A 10 1.32 4.53 8.88
N VAL A 11 0.46 5.39 8.31
CA VAL A 11 0.64 6.85 8.36
C VAL A 11 0.56 7.39 9.78
N GLN A 12 -0.36 6.87 10.61
CA GLN A 12 -0.52 7.31 11.99
C GLN A 12 0.70 6.99 12.87
N TYR A 13 1.26 5.78 12.73
CA TYR A 13 2.38 5.34 13.58
C TYR A 13 3.75 5.74 13.03
N ASP A 14 3.88 5.95 11.73
CA ASP A 14 5.13 6.39 11.11
C ASP A 14 5.27 7.92 11.11
N THR A 15 5.31 8.49 12.31
CA THR A 15 5.36 9.95 12.54
C THR A 15 6.59 10.64 11.95
N THR A 16 7.65 9.87 11.68
CA THR A 16 8.90 10.35 11.08
C THR A 16 9.03 10.00 9.59
N ASN A 17 7.99 9.40 9.01
CA ASN A 17 7.94 8.96 7.61
C ASN A 17 9.13 8.07 7.23
N VAL A 18 9.46 7.11 8.07
CA VAL A 18 10.50 6.12 7.78
C VAL A 18 10.10 5.27 6.56
N ILE A 19 8.95 4.62 6.66
CA ILE A 19 8.43 3.65 5.70
C ILE A 19 7.32 4.25 4.84
N THR A 20 6.69 5.34 5.25
CA THR A 20 5.72 6.09 4.45
C THR A 20 6.41 7.20 3.65
N ASN A 21 5.86 7.49 2.48
CA ASN A 21 6.37 8.52 1.59
C ASN A 21 5.51 9.78 1.68
N PRO A 22 5.96 10.87 2.34
CA PRO A 22 5.15 12.07 2.53
C PRO A 22 4.83 12.76 1.20
N SER A 23 5.64 12.58 0.15
CA SER A 23 5.33 13.05 -1.21
C SER A 23 4.10 12.38 -1.84
N ARG A 24 3.58 11.31 -1.24
CA ARG A 24 2.38 10.57 -1.65
C ARG A 24 1.24 10.71 -0.62
N LEU A 25 1.41 11.56 0.38
CA LEU A 25 0.44 11.82 1.43
C LEU A 25 -0.05 13.28 1.36
N ILE A 26 -1.18 13.55 1.99
CA ILE A 26 -1.74 14.89 2.09
C ILE A 26 -1.36 15.46 3.45
N GLU A 27 -0.63 16.57 3.46
CA GLU A 27 -0.31 17.30 4.67
C GLU A 27 -1.50 18.17 5.10
N GLY A 28 -1.97 17.97 6.33
CA GLY A 28 -3.05 18.74 6.94
C GLY A 28 -2.65 19.30 8.31
N SER A 29 -3.57 20.03 8.94
CA SER A 29 -3.35 20.67 10.25
C SER A 29 -3.02 19.69 11.39
N GLY A 30 -3.36 18.41 11.24
CA GLY A 30 -3.08 17.33 12.18
C GLY A 30 -1.94 16.38 11.75
N GLY A 31 -1.15 16.74 10.74
CA GLY A 31 -0.12 15.87 10.15
C GLY A 31 -0.57 15.25 8.82
N TYR A 32 0.05 14.12 8.46
CA TYR A 32 -0.22 13.45 7.17
C TYR A 32 -1.50 12.61 7.20
N THR A 33 -2.23 12.64 6.08
CA THR A 33 -3.38 11.78 5.82
C THR A 33 -3.24 11.06 4.48
N LEU A 34 -4.00 9.98 4.28
CA LEU A 34 -3.99 9.24 3.02
C LEU A 34 -4.70 10.02 1.91
N PRO A 35 -4.23 9.91 0.66
CA PRO A 35 -5.01 10.33 -0.49
C PRO A 35 -6.30 9.51 -0.62
N GLU A 36 -7.34 10.11 -1.19
CA GLU A 36 -8.61 9.45 -1.43
C GLU A 36 -8.42 8.30 -2.43
N ARG A 37 -8.98 7.12 -2.13
CA ARG A 37 -8.83 5.96 -3.01
C ARG A 37 -9.55 6.20 -4.34
N THR A 38 -8.81 6.13 -5.43
CA THR A 38 -9.30 6.29 -6.81
C THR A 38 -10.36 5.25 -7.20
N VAL A 39 -10.42 4.10 -6.52
CA VAL A 39 -11.33 3.00 -6.87
C VAL A 39 -12.22 2.62 -5.69
N THR A 40 -13.37 3.27 -5.61
CA THR A 40 -14.52 2.91 -4.76
C THR A 40 -15.62 2.18 -5.52
N THR A 41 -15.51 2.11 -6.86
CA THR A 41 -16.54 1.56 -7.74
C THR A 41 -16.20 0.16 -8.25
N TRP A 42 -17.25 -0.64 -8.47
CA TRP A 42 -17.16 -1.96 -9.10
C TRP A 42 -17.49 -1.85 -10.60
N ALA A 43 -16.78 -2.64 -11.41
CA ALA A 43 -17.10 -2.80 -12.82
C ALA A 43 -18.42 -3.55 -13.00
N THR A 44 -19.12 -3.21 -14.08
CA THR A 44 -20.38 -3.85 -14.50
C THR A 44 -20.17 -4.54 -15.85
N GLU A 45 -21.20 -5.24 -16.34
CA GLU A 45 -21.21 -5.83 -17.70
C GLU A 45 -20.86 -4.81 -18.80
N ARG A 46 -21.09 -3.50 -18.56
CA ARG A 46 -20.73 -2.42 -19.49
C ARG A 46 -19.21 -2.25 -19.71
N SER A 47 -18.38 -2.90 -18.91
CA SER A 47 -16.92 -2.91 -19.10
C SER A 47 -16.46 -3.89 -20.18
N PHE A 48 -17.36 -4.64 -20.82
CA PHE A 48 -17.05 -5.53 -21.93
C PHE A 48 -16.83 -4.74 -23.23
N ASN A 49 -15.64 -4.87 -23.83
CA ASN A 49 -15.23 -4.12 -25.03
C ASN A 49 -15.57 -4.85 -26.36
N GLY A 50 -16.40 -5.90 -26.32
CA GLY A 50 -16.71 -6.76 -27.47
C GLY A 50 -15.88 -8.04 -27.50
N THR A 51 -14.76 -8.12 -26.76
CA THR A 51 -13.95 -9.35 -26.64
C THR A 51 -13.64 -9.75 -25.20
N LYS A 52 -13.35 -8.77 -24.33
CA LYS A 52 -12.97 -8.98 -22.93
C LYS A 52 -13.51 -7.86 -22.04
N TYR A 53 -13.40 -8.03 -20.74
CA TYR A 53 -13.67 -6.98 -19.76
C TYR A 53 -12.42 -6.13 -19.56
N GLU A 54 -12.53 -4.82 -19.73
CA GLU A 54 -11.39 -3.91 -19.72
C GLU A 54 -11.42 -2.98 -18.50
N CYS A 55 -10.26 -2.83 -17.84
CA CYS A 55 -10.10 -1.86 -16.77
C CYS A 55 -9.92 -0.45 -17.35
N PHE A 56 -10.86 0.45 -17.11
CA PHE A 56 -10.80 1.82 -17.64
C PHE A 56 -9.63 2.67 -17.11
N LEU A 57 -9.00 2.26 -16.01
CA LEU A 57 -7.88 2.98 -15.39
C LEU A 57 -6.52 2.62 -15.99
N CYS A 58 -6.36 1.40 -16.52
CA CYS A 58 -5.07 0.93 -17.03
C CYS A 58 -5.15 0.07 -18.30
N HIS A 59 -6.34 -0.08 -18.88
CA HIS A 59 -6.60 -0.83 -20.11
C HIS A 59 -6.20 -2.32 -20.06
N ARG A 60 -6.01 -2.88 -18.86
CA ARG A 60 -5.81 -4.33 -18.70
C ARG A 60 -7.12 -5.06 -18.96
N GLU A 61 -7.01 -6.15 -19.69
CA GLU A 61 -8.16 -6.96 -20.10
C GLU A 61 -8.26 -8.27 -19.30
N TYR A 62 -9.49 -8.68 -19.04
CA TYR A 62 -9.83 -9.83 -18.22
C TYR A 62 -10.89 -10.68 -18.92
N ARG A 63 -10.80 -12.00 -18.76
CA ARG A 63 -11.76 -12.94 -19.39
C ARG A 63 -13.14 -12.90 -18.74
N THR A 64 -13.24 -12.44 -17.49
CA THR A 64 -14.50 -12.42 -16.73
C THR A 64 -14.65 -11.11 -15.97
N LEU A 65 -15.90 -10.67 -15.76
CA LEU A 65 -16.22 -9.51 -14.94
C LEU A 65 -15.70 -9.65 -13.51
N ALA A 66 -15.77 -10.86 -12.95
CA ALA A 66 -15.25 -11.17 -11.62
C ALA A 66 -13.73 -10.93 -11.51
N ALA A 67 -12.95 -11.30 -12.54
CA ALA A 67 -11.52 -11.05 -12.57
C ALA A 67 -11.19 -9.55 -12.68
N LEU A 68 -11.96 -8.79 -13.49
CA LEU A 68 -11.84 -7.34 -13.53
C LEU A 68 -12.17 -6.70 -12.17
N ASN A 69 -13.24 -7.13 -11.51
CA ASN A 69 -13.60 -6.63 -10.18
C ASN A 69 -12.57 -6.99 -9.11
N GLN A 70 -11.97 -8.18 -9.17
CA GLN A 70 -10.83 -8.53 -8.31
C GLN A 70 -9.64 -7.61 -8.55
N HIS A 71 -9.33 -7.28 -9.80
CA HIS A 71 -8.28 -6.33 -10.15
C HIS A 71 -8.56 -4.92 -9.61
N LEU A 72 -9.78 -4.40 -9.77
CA LEU A 72 -10.19 -3.09 -9.23
C LEU A 72 -10.15 -3.04 -7.69
N GLY A 73 -10.48 -4.15 -7.01
CA GLY A 73 -10.34 -4.28 -5.56
C GLY A 73 -8.90 -4.50 -5.07
N SER A 74 -8.00 -4.90 -5.96
CA SER A 74 -6.58 -5.11 -5.64
C SER A 74 -5.84 -3.78 -5.44
N ALA A 75 -4.56 -3.84 -5.06
CA ALA A 75 -3.75 -2.64 -4.87
C ALA A 75 -3.24 -2.06 -6.19
N ALA A 76 -3.68 -2.55 -7.36
CA ALA A 76 -3.13 -2.14 -8.65
C ALA A 76 -3.19 -0.63 -8.92
N HIS A 77 -4.20 0.05 -8.37
CA HIS A 77 -4.45 1.48 -8.55
C HIS A 77 -4.31 2.29 -7.25
N ASP A 78 -3.77 1.69 -6.20
CA ASP A 78 -3.44 2.43 -4.98
C ASP A 78 -2.13 3.21 -5.19
N ASP A 79 -1.98 4.31 -4.46
CA ASP A 79 -0.73 5.06 -4.43
C ASP A 79 0.40 4.27 -3.79
N ASP A 80 1.62 4.49 -4.28
CA ASP A 80 2.86 3.92 -3.75
C ASP A 80 3.28 4.62 -2.43
N ILE A 81 2.42 4.57 -1.41
CA ILE A 81 2.62 5.30 -0.15
C ILE A 81 3.76 4.74 0.70
N TYR A 82 4.21 3.51 0.44
CA TYR A 82 5.31 2.88 1.19
C TYR A 82 6.62 3.03 0.45
N ARG A 83 7.74 3.07 1.18
CA ARG A 83 9.09 3.12 0.61
C ARG A 83 10.11 2.34 1.43
N CYS A 84 11.13 1.85 0.75
CA CYS A 84 12.33 1.33 1.40
C CYS A 84 13.14 2.51 2.02
N PRO A 85 13.37 2.53 3.35
CA PRO A 85 13.98 3.69 4.02
C PRO A 85 15.42 3.99 3.57
N ARG A 86 15.63 5.13 2.92
CA ARG A 86 16.97 5.56 2.46
C ARG A 86 17.94 5.85 3.60
N GLY A 87 17.43 6.31 4.75
CA GLY A 87 18.24 6.63 5.93
C GLY A 87 19.03 5.44 6.48
N TRP A 88 18.72 4.21 6.07
CA TRP A 88 19.33 2.97 6.56
C TRP A 88 19.91 2.10 5.44
N GLN A 89 20.48 2.76 4.43
CA GLN A 89 21.03 2.10 3.23
C GLN A 89 19.95 1.40 2.38
N GLY A 90 18.67 1.65 2.64
CA GLY A 90 17.59 1.20 1.79
C GLY A 90 17.60 1.91 0.43
N CYS A 91 17.07 1.25 -0.58
CA CYS A 91 17.15 1.72 -1.97
C CYS A 91 16.08 2.77 -2.35
N GLY A 92 15.16 3.11 -1.45
CA GLY A 92 14.11 4.10 -1.75
C GLY A 92 13.02 3.62 -2.70
N THR A 93 13.00 2.33 -3.07
CA THR A 93 11.92 1.76 -3.90
C THR A 93 10.58 1.96 -3.22
N GLU A 94 9.58 2.36 -4.01
CA GLU A 94 8.21 2.62 -3.53
C GLU A 94 7.30 1.39 -3.73
N PHE A 95 6.28 1.25 -2.89
CA PHE A 95 5.35 0.13 -2.90
C PHE A 95 3.93 0.57 -2.57
N ARG A 96 2.94 -0.03 -3.24
CA ARG A 96 1.50 0.17 -2.94
C ARG A 96 1.04 -0.53 -1.67
N THR A 97 1.78 -1.53 -1.21
CA THR A 97 1.38 -2.37 -0.07
C THR A 97 2.52 -2.55 0.91
N LEU A 98 2.17 -2.59 2.20
CA LEU A 98 3.10 -2.89 3.28
C LEU A 98 3.75 -4.27 3.07
N SER A 99 2.97 -5.27 2.63
CA SER A 99 3.49 -6.61 2.33
C SER A 99 4.56 -6.59 1.24
N GLY A 100 4.40 -5.73 0.21
CA GLY A 100 5.42 -5.57 -0.83
C GLY A 100 6.72 -5.01 -0.29
N LEU A 101 6.65 -4.03 0.61
CA LEU A 101 7.82 -3.51 1.33
C LEU A 101 8.45 -4.60 2.22
N CYS A 102 7.65 -5.33 3.00
CA CYS A 102 8.17 -6.41 3.86
C CYS A 102 8.90 -7.47 3.03
N GLN A 103 8.29 -7.97 1.95
CA GLN A 103 8.91 -8.95 1.05
C GLN A 103 10.22 -8.43 0.45
N HIS A 104 10.25 -7.14 0.08
CA HIS A 104 11.47 -6.52 -0.43
C HIS A 104 12.60 -6.50 0.60
N VAL A 105 12.30 -6.09 1.84
CA VAL A 105 13.26 -6.10 2.96
C VAL A 105 13.66 -7.54 3.28
N GLU A 106 12.71 -8.47 3.23
CA GLU A 106 12.90 -9.90 3.50
C GLU A 106 13.82 -10.60 2.52
N ALA A 107 13.85 -10.14 1.27
CA ALA A 107 14.73 -10.68 0.24
C ALA A 107 16.19 -10.20 0.35
N GLU A 108 16.48 -9.16 1.16
CA GLU A 108 17.83 -8.58 1.40
C GLU A 108 18.60 -8.09 0.16
N ARG A 109 17.95 -8.00 -1.00
CA ARG A 109 18.62 -7.69 -2.27
C ARG A 109 19.12 -6.25 -2.38
N CYS A 110 18.61 -5.35 -1.54
CA CYS A 110 18.88 -3.92 -1.63
C CYS A 110 19.89 -3.41 -0.59
N GLY A 111 20.42 -4.27 0.28
CA GLY A 111 21.42 -3.88 1.29
C GLY A 111 20.86 -3.13 2.50
N ILE A 112 19.53 -3.07 2.67
CA ILE A 112 18.92 -2.43 3.84
C ILE A 112 19.33 -3.13 5.15
N ARG A 113 19.71 -2.32 6.15
CA ARG A 113 20.06 -2.84 7.48
C ARG A 113 18.79 -3.03 8.31
N ARG A 114 18.38 -4.29 8.53
CA ARG A 114 17.14 -4.66 9.27
C ARG A 114 17.15 -4.35 10.76
N PHE A 115 18.34 -4.22 11.37
CA PHE A 115 18.51 -4.14 12.83
C PHE A 115 18.57 -2.69 13.34
N ASN A 116 17.64 -1.85 12.93
CA ASN A 116 17.49 -0.51 13.51
C ASN A 116 16.17 -0.42 14.28
N ASP A 117 16.27 -0.07 15.57
CA ASP A 117 15.17 0.02 16.53
C ASP A 117 13.93 0.78 16.03
N PRO A 118 14.05 1.88 15.25
CA PRO A 118 12.87 2.60 14.76
C PRO A 118 12.03 1.79 13.75
N MET A 119 12.65 1.02 12.86
CA MET A 119 11.92 0.19 11.88
C MET A 119 11.17 -0.94 12.57
N GLN A 120 11.87 -1.63 13.48
CA GLN A 120 11.32 -2.69 14.31
C GLN A 120 10.20 -2.16 15.20
N SER A 121 10.35 -0.94 15.74
CA SER A 121 9.33 -0.28 16.55
C SER A 121 8.05 -0.01 15.75
N VAL A 122 8.16 0.53 14.53
CA VAL A 122 6.98 0.75 13.66
C VAL A 122 6.32 -0.57 13.30
N ILE A 123 7.06 -1.57 12.83
CA ILE A 123 6.52 -2.89 12.45
C ILE A 123 5.88 -3.60 13.65
N THR A 124 6.51 -3.53 14.83
CA THR A 124 6.01 -4.15 16.06
C THR A 124 4.79 -3.41 16.59
N SER A 125 4.76 -2.07 16.52
CA SER A 125 3.61 -1.25 16.93
C SER A 125 2.41 -1.52 16.04
N MET A 126 2.62 -1.58 14.73
CA MET A 126 1.60 -1.99 13.77
C MET A 126 1.12 -3.43 14.04
N SER A 127 2.04 -4.37 14.26
CA SER A 127 1.71 -5.77 14.57
C SER A 127 0.92 -5.92 15.88
N SER A 128 1.25 -5.12 16.90
CA SER A 128 0.58 -5.12 18.20
C SER A 128 -0.82 -4.52 18.11
N ALA A 129 -0.95 -3.39 17.41
CA ALA A 129 -2.25 -2.79 17.09
C ALA A 129 -3.13 -3.76 16.28
N LEU A 130 -2.54 -4.54 15.36
CA LEU A 130 -3.25 -5.56 14.60
C LEU A 130 -3.70 -6.76 15.47
N ARG A 131 -2.90 -7.16 16.47
CA ARG A 131 -3.25 -8.27 17.40
C ARG A 131 -4.32 -7.88 18.42
N GLY A 132 -4.31 -6.63 18.91
CA GLY A 132 -5.30 -6.13 19.86
C GLY A 132 -6.73 -5.97 19.30
N LEU A 133 -6.95 -6.31 18.03
CA LEU A 133 -8.23 -6.20 17.33
C LEU A 133 -8.83 -7.56 16.92
N ILE A 134 -8.23 -8.66 17.36
CA ILE A 134 -8.68 -10.05 17.16
C ILE A 134 -9.20 -10.66 18.48
N LEU A 135 -9.15 -9.91 19.59
CA LEU A 135 -9.83 -10.22 20.85
C LEU A 135 -11.02 -9.29 21.05
#